data_AF-A0A931WTX8-F1
#
_entry.id   AF-A0A931WTX8-F1
#
_cell.length_a   1.000
_cell.length_b   1.000
_cell.length_c   1.000
_cell.angle_alpha   90.00
_cell.angle_beta   90.00
_cell.angle_gamma   90.00
#
_symmetry.space_group_name_H-M   'P 1'
#
loop_
_entity.id
_entity.type
_entity.pdbx_description
1 polymer ?
#
loop_
_entity_poly.entity_id
_entity_poly.type
_entity_poly.pdbx_seq_one_letter_code
_entity_poly.pdbx_strand_id
1 'polypeptide(L)'
;MMTRTELKTFVNDLKDQFFQHPTGVRVEAAISARIDDVIRRFWADRETPDSFALLAIGGYGRATVHPESDIDLLFFFKDIIDEEAIKSVLHPLWDLHFKIGHQIRVASDFKKLDEGHMESYTAFLDSRFLVGDPATALEFEREIMPRLIEKNRNRFLKALAEMKSKRHEQFGDTIYQLEPDVKESPGGLRDVHWSGWVRKALEASNRHPIPADALEFHRLIRNFLHFYSARNFNVLSFEFQEQIAPKLGYKDSERGEAAESLMRDYFLKAGEIARRASFWDEAIAGTPNSIGFSSEFSDPFEMIEAFAEAHQKKARLDSSTLSAIKRQIASSNGALSNNPRAGRLVLDMMKDRKGIYDTLLTMHEVGLLGKIFPDFEEIRCRVIRDFFHKYTVDEHSLIAIRNIEELPAEHRLSLLLNELENPELLLL
;
A
#
# COMPACT_ATOMS: atom_id res chain seq x y z
N MET A 1 29.63 13.41 -23.12
CA MET A 1 28.51 13.82 -22.24
C MET A 1 27.34 12.92 -22.59
N MET A 2 26.69 12.29 -21.61
CA MET A 2 25.60 11.36 -21.92
C MET A 2 24.46 12.12 -22.60
N THR A 3 24.02 11.66 -23.77
CA THR A 3 23.03 12.38 -24.56
C THR A 3 21.62 11.94 -24.20
N ARG A 4 20.64 12.81 -24.48
CA ARG A 4 19.21 12.45 -24.40
C ARG A 4 18.88 11.20 -25.24
N THR A 5 19.57 11.02 -26.37
CA THR A 5 19.41 9.85 -27.25
C THR A 5 19.87 8.57 -26.56
N GLU A 6 20.99 8.60 -25.84
CA GLU A 6 21.48 7.45 -25.07
C GLU A 6 20.52 7.07 -23.93
N LEU A 7 19.95 8.06 -23.21
CA LEU A 7 18.92 7.79 -22.20
C LEU A 7 17.68 7.12 -22.81
N LYS A 8 17.18 7.66 -23.92
CA LYS A 8 16.01 7.09 -24.61
C LYS A 8 16.28 5.67 -25.09
N THR A 9 17.45 5.43 -25.65
CA THR A 9 17.87 4.10 -26.10
C THR A 9 17.90 3.13 -24.93
N PHE A 10 18.53 3.51 -23.81
CA PHE A 10 18.57 2.70 -22.59
C PHE A 10 17.16 2.34 -22.08
N VAL A 11 16.25 3.31 -22.01
CA VAL A 11 14.87 3.06 -21.54
C VAL A 11 14.11 2.15 -22.51
N ASN A 12 14.30 2.31 -23.82
CA ASN A 12 13.68 1.46 -24.83
C ASN A 12 14.21 0.02 -24.75
N ASP A 13 15.52 -0.17 -24.63
CA ASP A 13 16.12 -1.50 -24.48
C ASP A 13 15.62 -2.19 -23.20
N LEU A 14 15.49 -1.42 -22.11
CA LEU A 14 14.95 -1.92 -20.84
C LEU A 14 13.47 -2.29 -20.96
N LYS A 15 12.68 -1.49 -21.70
CA LYS A 15 11.29 -1.81 -22.03
C LYS A 15 11.20 -3.11 -22.81
N ASP A 16 12.00 -3.28 -23.86
CA ASP A 16 11.94 -4.49 -24.69
C ASP A 16 12.31 -5.75 -23.89
N GLN A 17 13.35 -5.67 -23.05
CA GLN A 17 13.72 -6.75 -22.13
C GLN A 17 12.60 -7.06 -21.13
N PHE A 18 11.99 -6.03 -20.54
CA PHE A 18 10.89 -6.19 -19.60
C PHE A 18 9.68 -6.86 -20.26
N PHE A 19 9.29 -6.47 -21.47
CA PHE A 19 8.16 -7.07 -22.16
C PHE A 19 8.38 -8.54 -22.56
N GLN A 20 9.64 -8.95 -22.73
CA GLN A 20 10.02 -10.34 -22.99
C GLN A 20 10.08 -11.18 -21.70
N HIS A 21 10.61 -10.60 -20.63
CA HIS A 21 10.83 -11.27 -19.35
C HIS A 21 10.39 -10.39 -18.16
N PRO A 22 9.08 -10.17 -17.94
CA PRO A 22 8.59 -9.16 -17.01
C PRO A 22 9.05 -9.36 -15.56
N THR A 23 9.18 -10.61 -15.12
CA THR A 23 9.63 -10.98 -13.77
C THR A 23 11.15 -11.10 -13.63
N GLY A 24 11.88 -11.16 -14.75
CA GLY A 24 13.34 -11.33 -14.78
C GLY A 24 14.12 -10.01 -14.75
N VAL A 25 13.44 -8.89 -14.97
CA VAL A 25 14.09 -7.57 -15.12
C VAL A 25 13.80 -6.69 -13.90
N ARG A 26 14.85 -6.20 -13.25
CA ARG A 26 14.78 -5.24 -12.14
C ARG A 26 14.76 -3.81 -12.68
N VAL A 27 13.65 -3.43 -13.34
CA VAL A 27 13.49 -2.14 -14.05
C VAL A 27 13.88 -0.96 -13.16
N GLU A 28 13.34 -0.90 -11.94
CA GLU A 28 13.52 0.27 -11.08
C GLU A 28 14.95 0.44 -10.58
N ALA A 29 15.63 -0.67 -10.30
CA ALA A 29 17.03 -0.67 -9.92
C ALA A 29 17.91 -0.23 -11.09
N ALA A 30 17.63 -0.71 -12.31
CA ALA A 30 18.36 -0.33 -13.51
C ALA A 30 18.21 1.16 -13.84
N ILE A 31 16.98 1.70 -13.74
CA ILE A 31 16.73 3.14 -13.94
C ILE A 31 17.44 3.96 -12.87
N SER A 32 17.28 3.60 -11.59
CA SER A 32 17.91 4.35 -10.48
C SER A 32 19.44 4.37 -10.63
N ALA A 33 20.06 3.23 -10.93
CA ALA A 33 21.50 3.15 -11.14
C ALA A 33 21.96 3.98 -12.34
N ARG A 34 21.19 4.00 -13.44
CA ARG A 34 21.53 4.83 -14.60
C ARG A 34 21.50 6.31 -14.27
N ILE A 35 20.53 6.75 -13.46
CA ILE A 35 20.41 8.15 -13.03
C ILE A 35 21.55 8.51 -12.07
N ASP A 36 21.90 7.61 -11.14
CA ASP A 36 23.08 7.78 -10.27
C ASP A 36 24.36 7.99 -11.08
N ASP A 37 24.59 7.19 -12.13
CA ASP A 37 25.75 7.32 -13.02
C ASP A 37 25.77 8.67 -13.73
N VAL A 38 24.61 9.15 -14.19
CA VAL A 38 24.47 10.45 -14.86
C VAL A 38 24.84 11.58 -13.88
N ILE A 39 24.27 11.55 -12.67
CA ILE A 39 24.52 12.57 -11.64
C ILE A 39 26.00 12.58 -11.24
N ARG A 40 26.59 11.40 -10.99
CA ARG A 40 28.01 11.28 -10.64
C ARG A 40 28.93 11.83 -11.71
N ARG A 41 28.62 11.59 -12.99
CA ARG A 41 29.39 12.14 -14.11
C ARG A 41 29.30 13.66 -14.20
N PHE A 42 28.12 14.25 -13.94
CA PHE A 42 27.98 15.71 -13.90
C PHE A 42 28.69 16.36 -12.72
N TRP A 43 28.92 15.59 -11.66
CA TRP A 43 29.65 16.05 -10.48
C TRP A 43 31.17 15.78 -10.53
N ALA A 44 31.63 14.85 -11.37
CA ALA A 44 32.99 14.28 -11.29
C ALA A 44 34.14 15.31 -11.35
N ASP A 45 34.00 16.36 -12.16
CA ASP A 45 35.06 17.36 -12.37
C ASP A 45 34.91 18.60 -11.45
N ARG A 46 34.08 18.51 -10.41
CA ARG A 46 33.75 19.65 -9.54
C ARG A 46 34.46 19.56 -8.20
N GLU A 47 34.92 20.71 -7.72
CA GLU A 47 35.31 20.86 -6.33
C GLU A 47 34.09 20.72 -5.44
N THR A 48 34.16 19.83 -4.45
CA THR A 48 33.04 19.57 -3.55
C THR A 48 33.07 20.61 -2.42
N PRO A 49 32.01 21.41 -2.25
CA PRO A 49 31.95 22.35 -1.15
C PRO A 49 32.04 21.61 0.20
N ASP A 50 32.78 22.19 1.14
CA ASP A 50 32.74 21.74 2.52
C ASP A 50 31.30 21.80 3.01
N SER A 51 30.83 20.75 3.68
CA SER A 51 29.50 20.70 4.28
C SER A 51 28.31 20.64 3.31
N PHE A 52 28.49 20.12 2.09
CA PHE A 52 27.41 19.85 1.13
C PHE A 52 27.21 18.34 0.89
N ALA A 53 25.96 17.88 0.83
CA ALA A 53 25.61 16.56 0.34
C ALA A 53 24.38 16.61 -0.59
N LEU A 54 24.48 15.94 -1.74
CA LEU A 54 23.33 15.63 -2.57
C LEU A 54 22.80 14.24 -2.21
N LEU A 55 21.53 14.19 -1.81
CA LEU A 55 20.84 12.96 -1.45
C LEU A 55 19.69 12.72 -2.44
N ALA A 56 19.54 11.50 -2.91
CA ALA A 56 18.26 11.04 -3.46
C ALA A 56 17.28 10.85 -2.31
N ILE A 57 16.02 11.26 -2.46
CA ILE A 57 14.99 11.09 -1.43
C ILE A 57 13.77 10.35 -1.99
N GLY A 58 12.85 9.94 -1.12
CA GLY A 58 11.61 9.29 -1.54
C GLY A 58 11.83 8.03 -2.38
N GLY A 59 11.10 7.91 -3.51
CA GLY A 59 11.19 6.75 -4.39
C GLY A 59 12.58 6.54 -4.99
N TYR A 60 13.28 7.63 -5.29
CA TYR A 60 14.64 7.60 -5.83
C TYR A 60 15.68 7.22 -4.78
N GLY A 61 15.53 7.73 -3.56
CA GLY A 61 16.38 7.33 -2.43
C GLY A 61 16.27 5.84 -2.11
N ARG A 62 15.07 5.25 -2.22
CA ARG A 62 14.85 3.78 -2.11
C ARG A 62 15.37 2.96 -3.30
N ALA A 63 15.87 3.59 -4.36
CA ALA A 63 16.21 2.94 -5.64
C ALA A 63 15.02 2.18 -6.27
N THR A 64 13.84 2.81 -6.23
CA THR A 64 12.56 2.25 -6.70
C THR A 64 11.89 3.13 -7.75
N VAL A 65 12.69 3.85 -8.56
CA VAL A 65 12.19 4.74 -9.61
C VAL A 65 11.59 3.90 -10.75
N HIS A 66 10.28 4.01 -10.93
CA HIS A 66 9.60 3.40 -12.08
C HIS A 66 9.83 4.27 -13.32
N PRO A 67 9.61 3.76 -14.55
CA PRO A 67 9.67 4.57 -15.76
C PRO A 67 8.79 5.82 -15.62
N GLU A 68 9.06 6.94 -16.28
CA GLU A 68 8.19 8.14 -16.23
C GLU A 68 7.93 8.76 -14.85
N SER A 69 8.51 8.23 -13.77
CA SER A 69 8.44 8.81 -12.42
C SER A 69 9.41 9.96 -12.29
N ASP A 70 9.03 10.93 -11.47
CA ASP A 70 9.92 12.03 -11.11
C ASP A 70 11.08 11.51 -10.24
N ILE A 71 12.22 12.20 -10.32
CA ILE A 71 13.32 12.00 -9.38
C ILE A 71 13.30 13.09 -8.32
N ASP A 72 13.45 12.69 -7.06
CA ASP A 72 13.44 13.61 -5.94
C ASP A 72 14.86 13.75 -5.36
N LEU A 73 15.33 14.99 -5.26
CA LEU A 73 16.66 15.35 -4.76
C LEU A 73 16.59 16.25 -3.53
N LEU A 74 17.49 16.04 -2.58
CA LEU A 74 17.75 16.93 -1.47
C LEU A 74 19.17 17.48 -1.59
N PHE A 75 19.28 18.78 -1.78
CA PHE A 75 20.51 19.56 -1.67
C PHE A 75 20.63 19.98 -0.20
N PHE A 76 21.42 19.23 0.56
CA PHE A 76 21.62 19.47 1.98
C PHE A 76 22.95 20.17 2.24
N PHE A 77 22.88 21.25 3.00
CA PHE A 77 24.04 22.03 3.45
C PHE A 77 24.03 22.08 4.99
N LYS A 78 25.20 22.14 5.64
CA LYS A 78 25.19 22.40 7.10
C LYS A 78 24.77 23.83 7.40
N ASP A 79 25.44 24.78 6.76
CA ASP A 79 25.29 26.21 7.06
C ASP A 79 24.98 27.06 5.83
N ILE A 80 25.93 27.16 4.88
CA ILE A 80 25.84 28.09 3.75
C ILE A 80 25.41 27.34 2.50
N ILE A 81 24.37 27.85 1.83
CA ILE A 81 23.89 27.33 0.55
C ILE A 81 24.85 27.79 -0.55
N ASP A 82 25.31 26.84 -1.35
CA ASP A 82 26.05 27.09 -2.58
C ASP A 82 25.12 26.94 -3.79
N GLU A 83 24.77 28.06 -4.40
CA GLU A 83 23.92 28.08 -5.60
C GLU A 83 24.59 27.44 -6.82
N GLU A 84 25.92 27.53 -6.93
CA GLU A 84 26.63 26.95 -8.06
C GLU A 84 26.59 25.43 -7.96
N ALA A 85 26.75 24.85 -6.77
CA ALA A 85 26.55 23.43 -6.50
C ALA A 85 25.13 22.93 -6.82
N ILE A 86 24.10 23.79 -6.70
CA ILE A 86 22.73 23.46 -7.07
C ILE A 86 22.54 23.47 -8.60
N LYS A 87 22.87 24.60 -9.25
CA LYS A 87 22.74 24.79 -10.71
C LYS A 87 23.53 23.75 -11.50
N SER A 88 24.71 23.44 -10.97
CA SER A 88 25.62 22.35 -11.34
C SER A 88 24.95 21.02 -11.66
N VAL A 89 23.97 20.64 -10.84
CA VAL A 89 23.26 19.36 -10.93
C VAL A 89 21.93 19.54 -11.64
N LEU A 90 21.17 20.59 -11.30
CA LEU A 90 19.82 20.76 -11.83
C LEU A 90 19.80 21.10 -13.33
N HIS A 91 20.66 22.01 -13.80
CA HIS A 91 20.62 22.44 -15.21
C HIS A 91 20.88 21.27 -16.16
N PRO A 92 21.95 20.45 -15.98
CA PRO A 92 22.18 19.31 -16.88
C PRO A 92 21.06 18.26 -16.84
N LEU A 93 20.44 18.04 -15.68
CA LEU A 93 19.32 17.10 -15.58
C LEU A 93 18.06 17.62 -16.28
N TRP A 94 17.78 18.94 -16.20
CA TRP A 94 16.70 19.57 -16.96
C TRP A 94 16.97 19.60 -18.47
N ASP A 95 18.22 19.80 -18.90
CA ASP A 95 18.61 19.68 -20.31
C ASP A 95 18.36 18.25 -20.85
N LEU A 96 18.55 17.24 -19.99
CA LEU A 96 18.18 15.85 -20.26
C LEU A 96 16.66 15.58 -20.15
N HIS A 97 15.86 16.57 -19.79
CA HIS A 97 14.40 16.53 -19.63
C HIS A 97 13.93 15.61 -18.49
N PHE A 98 14.73 15.43 -17.44
CA PHE A 98 14.22 14.80 -16.23
C PHE A 98 13.17 15.69 -15.56
N LYS A 99 12.11 15.07 -15.05
CA LYS A 99 11.19 15.70 -14.10
C LYS A 99 11.80 15.57 -12.71
N ILE A 100 12.09 16.71 -12.09
CA ILE A 100 12.87 16.76 -10.85
C ILE A 100 12.05 17.46 -9.78
N GLY A 101 11.65 16.71 -8.75
CA GLY A 101 11.33 17.27 -7.44
C GLY A 101 12.63 17.58 -6.72
N HIS A 102 12.78 18.77 -6.13
CA HIS A 102 13.97 19.08 -5.35
C HIS A 102 13.67 19.91 -4.12
N GLN A 103 14.48 19.73 -3.09
CA GLN A 103 14.47 20.54 -1.89
C GLN A 103 15.89 21.01 -1.58
N ILE A 104 16.01 22.28 -1.20
CA ILE A 104 17.25 22.88 -0.72
C ILE A 104 17.07 23.14 0.76
N ARG A 105 17.94 22.60 1.60
CA ARG A 105 17.82 22.70 3.05
C ARG A 105 19.17 22.90 3.72
N VAL A 106 19.14 23.62 4.82
CA VAL A 106 20.26 23.75 5.76
C VAL A 106 19.97 22.97 7.05
N ALA A 107 20.99 22.60 7.83
CA ALA A 107 20.80 21.89 9.10
C ALA A 107 19.85 22.64 10.05
N SER A 108 19.84 23.98 10.00
CA SER A 108 18.98 24.80 10.84
C SER A 108 17.48 24.69 10.53
N ASP A 109 17.10 24.19 9.35
CA ASP A 109 15.69 23.94 8.96
C ASP A 109 15.08 22.77 9.73
N PHE A 110 15.91 21.87 10.27
CA PHE A 110 15.49 20.66 10.97
C PHE A 110 15.41 20.84 12.49
N LYS A 111 15.37 22.08 12.99
CA LYS A 111 15.24 22.37 14.43
C LYS A 111 13.86 21.99 14.99
N LYS A 112 12.81 22.08 14.17
CA LYS A 112 11.43 21.76 14.52
C LYS A 112 10.76 21.06 13.35
N LEU A 113 9.83 20.17 13.68
CA LEU A 113 9.02 19.50 12.68
C LEU A 113 7.86 20.43 12.27
N ASP A 114 7.69 20.61 10.97
CA ASP A 114 6.54 21.32 10.38
C ASP A 114 5.51 20.32 9.84
N GLU A 115 4.37 20.20 10.53
CA GLU A 115 3.29 19.29 10.14
C GLU A 115 2.68 19.65 8.77
N GLY A 116 2.81 20.91 8.31
CA GLY A 116 2.37 21.33 6.98
C GLY A 116 3.20 20.76 5.84
N HIS A 117 4.39 20.22 6.12
CA HIS A 117 5.33 19.68 5.13
C HIS A 117 5.67 18.20 5.39
N MET A 118 4.71 17.43 5.91
CA MET A 118 4.89 16.02 6.27
C MET A 118 5.40 15.13 5.10
N GLU A 119 4.98 15.43 3.87
CA GLU A 119 5.46 14.72 2.67
C GLU A 119 6.98 14.86 2.47
N SER A 120 7.54 16.03 2.78
CA SER A 120 8.99 16.24 2.73
C SER A 120 9.72 15.37 3.76
N TYR A 121 9.26 15.35 5.01
CA TYR A 121 9.91 14.58 6.07
C TYR A 121 9.84 13.07 5.82
N THR A 122 8.72 12.57 5.29
CA THR A 122 8.62 11.16 4.88
C THR A 122 9.57 10.82 3.73
N ALA A 123 9.74 11.72 2.75
CA ALA A 123 10.73 11.54 1.70
C ALA A 123 12.17 11.55 2.25
N PHE A 124 12.49 12.40 3.22
CA PHE A 124 13.81 12.48 3.86
C PHE A 124 14.17 11.21 4.64
N LEU A 125 13.20 10.51 5.22
CA LEU A 125 13.46 9.22 5.88
C LEU A 125 14.01 8.17 4.91
N ASP A 126 13.78 8.34 3.61
CA ASP A 126 14.28 7.49 2.55
C ASP A 126 15.46 8.12 1.81
N SER A 127 16.26 8.95 2.47
CA SER A 127 17.44 9.53 1.86
C SER A 127 18.51 8.48 1.52
N ARG A 128 19.26 8.75 0.46
CA ARG A 128 20.43 7.98 0.05
C ARG A 128 21.46 8.90 -0.58
N PHE A 129 22.69 8.84 -0.11
CA PHE A 129 23.81 9.63 -0.64
C PHE A 129 24.09 9.36 -2.13
N LEU A 130 24.27 10.45 -2.90
CA LEU A 130 24.67 10.42 -4.31
C LEU A 130 26.09 10.97 -4.52
N VAL A 131 26.31 12.23 -4.14
CA VAL A 131 27.58 12.99 -4.31
C VAL A 131 27.71 14.07 -3.23
N GLY A 132 28.91 14.64 -3.07
CA GLY A 132 29.23 15.65 -2.06
C GLY A 132 30.12 15.09 -0.95
N ASP A 133 30.10 15.70 0.23
CA ASP A 133 30.80 15.25 1.43
C ASP A 133 30.02 14.10 2.13
N PRO A 134 30.59 12.89 2.21
CA PRO A 134 29.96 11.77 2.89
C PRO A 134 29.74 12.00 4.39
N ALA A 135 30.59 12.80 5.06
CA ALA A 135 30.42 13.07 6.49
C ALA A 135 29.15 13.89 6.75
N THR A 136 28.88 14.88 5.89
CA THR A 136 27.65 15.67 5.91
C THR A 136 26.40 14.82 5.66
N ALA A 137 26.45 13.90 4.70
CA ALA A 137 25.37 12.96 4.45
C ALA A 137 25.09 12.04 5.65
N LEU A 138 26.15 11.49 6.25
CA LEU A 138 26.04 10.64 7.43
C LEU A 138 25.47 11.38 8.64
N GLU A 139 25.87 12.63 8.85
CA GLU A 139 25.31 13.47 9.92
C GLU A 139 23.80 13.69 9.71
N PHE A 140 23.37 13.98 8.48
CA PHE A 140 21.95 14.12 8.16
C PHE A 140 21.15 12.84 8.47
N GLU A 141 21.63 11.70 7.97
CA GLU A 141 20.95 10.41 8.06
C GLU A 141 20.95 9.81 9.47
N ARG A 142 22.03 10.01 10.24
CA ARG A 142 22.24 9.32 11.52
C ARG A 142 22.06 10.22 12.74
N GLU A 143 22.10 11.53 12.58
CA GLU A 143 21.95 12.46 13.70
C GLU A 143 20.74 13.37 13.53
N ILE A 144 20.67 14.14 12.45
CA ILE A 144 19.67 15.21 12.32
C ILE A 144 18.26 14.62 12.22
N MET A 145 18.03 13.75 11.23
CA MET A 145 16.70 13.16 11.01
C MET A 145 16.23 12.29 12.18
N PRO A 146 17.04 11.35 12.72
CA PRO A 146 16.63 10.55 13.88
C PRO A 146 16.29 11.41 15.11
N ARG A 147 17.13 12.41 15.46
CA ARG A 147 16.85 13.31 16.60
C ARG A 147 15.57 14.13 16.38
N LEU A 148 15.30 14.57 15.15
CA LEU A 148 14.08 15.31 14.84
C LEU A 148 12.83 14.44 15.04
N ILE A 149 12.84 13.21 14.52
CA ILE A 149 11.73 12.28 14.65
C ILE A 149 11.55 11.83 16.11
N GLU A 150 12.63 11.52 16.83
CA GLU A 150 12.58 11.13 18.24
C GLU A 150 11.87 12.20 19.09
N LYS A 151 12.28 13.47 18.94
CA LYS A 151 11.68 14.61 19.67
C LYS A 151 10.22 14.85 19.33
N ASN A 152 9.74 14.42 18.16
CA ASN A 152 8.39 14.69 17.66
C ASN A 152 7.58 13.41 17.41
N ARG A 153 8.00 12.26 17.95
CA ARG A 153 7.55 10.92 17.56
C ARG A 153 6.03 10.79 17.53
N ASN A 154 5.36 11.16 18.63
CA ASN A 154 3.90 11.03 18.73
C ASN A 154 3.16 11.87 17.69
N ARG A 155 3.61 13.11 17.44
CA ARG A 155 3.01 14.00 16.43
C ARG A 155 3.25 13.46 15.02
N PHE A 156 4.47 13.00 14.76
CA PHE A 156 4.84 12.41 13.47
C PHE A 156 4.01 11.15 13.16
N LEU A 157 3.88 10.23 14.11
CA LEU A 157 3.07 9.02 13.94
C LEU A 157 1.59 9.32 13.76
N LYS A 158 1.04 10.29 14.50
CA LYS A 158 -0.34 10.76 14.32
C LYS A 158 -0.56 11.32 12.91
N ALA A 159 0.34 12.19 12.44
CA ALA A 159 0.28 12.74 11.09
C ALA A 159 0.38 11.64 10.02
N LEU A 160 1.23 10.62 10.22
CA LEU A 160 1.29 9.46 9.31
C LEU A 160 -0.04 8.71 9.25
N ALA A 161 -0.70 8.46 10.39
CA ALA A 161 -2.00 7.80 10.42
C ALA A 161 -3.07 8.63 9.70
N GLU A 162 -3.13 9.94 9.95
CA GLU A 162 -4.06 10.85 9.28
C GLU A 162 -3.83 10.92 7.76
N MET A 163 -2.56 10.94 7.32
CA MET A 163 -2.21 10.88 5.89
C MET A 163 -2.70 9.60 5.21
N LYS A 164 -2.59 8.45 5.89
CA LYS A 164 -3.08 7.17 5.38
C LYS A 164 -4.60 7.16 5.28
N SER A 165 -5.30 7.56 6.36
CA SER A 165 -6.78 7.64 6.40
C SER A 165 -7.32 8.50 5.26
N LYS A 166 -6.85 9.75 5.16
CA LYS A 166 -7.30 10.68 4.09
C LYS A 166 -7.07 10.15 2.69
N ARG A 167 -5.98 9.42 2.48
CA ARG A 167 -5.70 8.80 1.18
C ARG A 167 -6.66 7.63 0.93
N HIS A 168 -6.84 6.73 1.90
CA HIS A 168 -7.75 5.58 1.76
C HIS A 168 -9.20 6.03 1.51
N GLU A 169 -9.65 7.10 2.16
CA GLU A 169 -10.98 7.70 1.97
C GLU A 169 -11.22 8.13 0.50
N GLN A 170 -10.19 8.66 -0.19
CA GLN A 170 -10.29 9.02 -1.61
C GLN A 170 -10.55 7.81 -2.52
N PHE A 171 -10.25 6.61 -2.03
CA PHE A 171 -10.51 5.34 -2.70
C PHE A 171 -11.63 4.54 -2.03
N GLY A 172 -12.48 5.18 -1.22
CA GLY A 172 -13.65 4.55 -0.59
C GLY A 172 -13.29 3.49 0.45
N ASP A 173 -12.09 3.57 1.04
CA ASP A 173 -11.59 2.70 2.11
C ASP A 173 -11.64 1.21 1.78
N THR A 174 -11.44 0.87 0.50
CA THR A 174 -11.49 -0.51 0.03
C THR A 174 -10.38 -0.83 -0.97
N ILE A 175 -9.85 -2.05 -0.88
CA ILE A 175 -8.89 -2.59 -1.84
C ILE A 175 -9.58 -3.03 -3.14
N TYR A 176 -10.91 -3.20 -3.13
CA TYR A 176 -11.66 -3.95 -4.14
C TYR A 176 -12.19 -3.10 -5.29
N GLN A 177 -11.61 -1.93 -5.56
CA GLN A 177 -11.98 -1.12 -6.73
C GLN A 177 -11.59 -1.85 -8.03
N LEU A 178 -12.50 -1.90 -9.02
CA LEU A 178 -12.26 -2.60 -10.28
C LEU A 178 -11.19 -1.95 -11.17
N GLU A 179 -10.94 -0.65 -11.02
CA GLU A 179 -9.85 0.07 -11.68
C GLU A 179 -8.97 0.78 -10.63
N PRO A 180 -8.18 0.02 -9.84
CA PRO A 180 -7.48 0.55 -8.69
C PRO A 180 -6.24 1.36 -9.09
N ASP A 181 -5.85 2.33 -8.28
CA ASP A 181 -4.53 2.95 -8.37
C ASP A 181 -3.51 2.06 -7.63
N VAL A 182 -2.60 1.43 -8.38
CA VAL A 182 -1.64 0.45 -7.83
C VAL A 182 -0.65 1.06 -6.84
N LYS A 183 -0.57 2.40 -6.81
CA LYS A 183 0.31 3.15 -5.91
C LYS A 183 -0.47 3.68 -4.71
N GLU A 184 -1.56 4.40 -4.93
CA GLU A 184 -2.21 5.20 -3.89
C GLU A 184 -3.43 4.52 -3.23
N SER A 185 -4.08 3.53 -3.88
CA SER A 185 -5.21 2.82 -3.27
C SER A 185 -4.79 2.03 -2.02
N PRO A 186 -5.74 1.69 -1.12
CA PRO A 186 -5.50 0.74 -0.04
C PRO A 186 -4.85 -0.55 -0.55
N GLY A 187 -3.85 -1.07 0.17
CA GLY A 187 -3.06 -2.21 -0.27
C GLY A 187 -2.03 -1.93 -1.38
N GLY A 188 -1.95 -0.70 -1.89
CA GLY A 188 -0.99 -0.31 -2.93
C GLY A 188 0.43 -0.03 -2.43
N LEU A 189 1.32 0.36 -3.34
CA LEU A 189 2.74 0.64 -3.01
C LEU A 189 2.93 1.72 -1.94
N ARG A 190 2.00 2.68 -1.80
CA ARG A 190 2.06 3.71 -0.76
C ARG A 190 1.91 3.13 0.64
N ASP A 191 1.12 2.06 0.83
CA ASP A 191 0.99 1.39 2.13
C ASP A 191 2.30 0.69 2.53
N VAL A 192 3.05 0.18 1.55
CA VAL A 192 4.40 -0.38 1.75
C VAL A 192 5.37 0.71 2.23
N HIS A 193 5.38 1.86 1.56
CA HIS A 193 6.23 2.99 1.95
C HIS A 193 5.86 3.52 3.34
N TRP A 194 4.57 3.71 3.58
CA TRP A 194 4.04 4.17 4.86
C TRP A 194 4.43 3.22 6.00
N SER A 195 4.30 1.90 5.81
CA SER A 195 4.73 0.90 6.81
C SER A 195 6.23 1.04 7.11
N GLY A 196 7.05 1.33 6.10
CA GLY A 196 8.48 1.62 6.25
C GLY A 196 8.76 2.88 7.07
N TRP A 197 8.00 3.95 6.86
CA TRP A 197 8.13 5.21 7.61
C TRP A 197 7.73 5.04 9.07
N VAL A 198 6.60 4.37 9.34
CA VAL A 198 6.15 4.08 10.71
C VAL A 198 7.19 3.24 11.44
N ARG A 199 7.71 2.18 10.80
CA ARG A 199 8.77 1.35 11.37
C ARG A 199 10.02 2.16 11.71
N LYS A 200 10.47 3.05 10.81
CA LYS A 200 11.63 3.93 11.04
C LYS A 200 11.37 4.89 12.21
N ALA A 201 10.19 5.51 12.27
CA ALA A 201 9.83 6.44 13.32
C ALA A 201 9.69 5.79 14.71
N LEU A 202 9.25 4.52 14.75
CA LEU A 202 9.19 3.71 15.98
C LEU A 202 10.52 3.07 16.36
N GLU A 203 11.54 3.12 15.48
CA GLU A 203 12.80 2.38 15.61
C GLU A 203 12.56 0.86 15.81
N ALA A 204 11.50 0.35 15.20
CA ALA A 204 11.05 -1.02 15.39
C ALA A 204 11.77 -2.01 14.45
N SER A 205 11.94 -3.24 14.94
CA SER A 205 12.29 -4.37 14.08
C SER A 205 11.17 -4.67 13.08
N ASN A 206 11.52 -5.16 11.90
CA ASN A 206 10.55 -5.49 10.86
C ASN A 206 9.82 -6.82 11.16
N ARG A 207 8.96 -6.83 12.18
CA ARG A 207 8.21 -8.03 12.62
C ARG A 207 7.10 -8.45 11.65
N HIS A 208 6.63 -7.51 10.83
CA HIS A 208 5.55 -7.71 9.89
C HIS A 208 5.98 -7.34 8.46
N PRO A 209 6.92 -8.10 7.86
CA PRO A 209 7.39 -7.79 6.52
C PRO A 209 6.26 -7.90 5.50
N ILE A 210 6.22 -6.95 4.57
CA ILE A 210 5.40 -7.06 3.37
C ILE A 210 5.87 -8.29 2.57
N PRO A 211 4.98 -9.18 2.11
CA PRO A 211 5.34 -10.30 1.25
C PRO A 211 6.06 -9.83 -0.01
N ALA A 212 7.19 -10.48 -0.32
CA ALA A 212 8.04 -10.07 -1.42
C ALA A 212 7.33 -10.20 -2.78
N ASP A 213 6.57 -11.27 -2.95
CA ASP A 213 5.76 -11.54 -4.14
C ASP A 213 4.63 -10.52 -4.32
N ALA A 214 3.96 -10.09 -3.25
CA ALA A 214 2.95 -9.02 -3.33
C ALA A 214 3.56 -7.68 -3.76
N LEU A 215 4.72 -7.33 -3.19
CA LEU A 215 5.45 -6.11 -3.56
C LEU A 215 5.95 -6.17 -5.01
N GLU A 216 6.53 -7.30 -5.42
CA GLU A 216 6.99 -7.51 -6.80
C GLU A 216 5.84 -7.45 -7.79
N PHE A 217 4.69 -8.03 -7.46
CA PHE A 217 3.49 -7.95 -8.30
C PHE A 217 3.04 -6.50 -8.52
N HIS A 218 2.93 -5.69 -7.47
CA HIS A 218 2.52 -4.28 -7.63
C HIS A 218 3.52 -3.44 -8.43
N ARG A 219 4.82 -3.67 -8.23
CA ARG A 219 5.90 -3.04 -9.02
C ARG A 219 5.81 -3.44 -10.49
N LEU A 220 5.61 -4.72 -10.74
CA LEU A 220 5.46 -5.29 -12.08
C LEU A 220 4.30 -4.64 -12.85
N ILE A 221 3.12 -4.58 -12.22
CA ILE A 221 1.95 -3.90 -12.82
C ILE A 221 2.26 -2.43 -13.09
N ARG A 222 2.83 -1.71 -12.12
CA ARG A 222 3.14 -0.29 -12.28
C ARG A 222 4.14 -0.04 -13.41
N ASN A 223 5.14 -0.89 -13.58
CA ASN A 223 6.08 -0.83 -14.70
C ASN A 223 5.36 -1.00 -16.05
N PHE A 224 4.44 -1.96 -16.17
CA PHE A 224 3.61 -2.08 -17.38
C PHE A 224 2.80 -0.81 -17.65
N LEU A 225 2.09 -0.29 -16.65
CA LEU A 225 1.27 0.92 -16.81
C LEU A 225 2.10 2.10 -17.33
N HIS A 226 3.30 2.29 -16.78
CA HIS A 226 4.17 3.38 -17.19
C HIS A 226 4.73 3.17 -18.60
N PHE A 227 5.16 1.95 -18.96
CA PHE A 227 5.67 1.66 -20.30
C PHE A 227 4.60 1.67 -21.40
N TYR A 228 3.37 1.26 -21.10
CA TYR A 228 2.25 1.32 -22.04
C TYR A 228 1.73 2.75 -22.21
N SER A 229 1.55 3.48 -21.11
CA SER A 229 0.99 4.84 -21.14
C SER A 229 1.99 5.94 -21.51
N ALA A 230 3.30 5.67 -21.38
CA ALA A 230 4.38 6.65 -21.56
C ALA A 230 4.18 7.94 -20.71
N ARG A 231 3.59 7.77 -19.52
CA ARG A 231 3.39 8.83 -18.53
C ARG A 231 3.36 8.24 -17.12
N ASN A 232 3.44 9.12 -16.11
CA ASN A 232 3.24 8.74 -14.70
C ASN A 232 1.73 8.47 -14.46
N PHE A 233 1.29 7.25 -14.78
CA PHE A 233 -0.10 6.81 -14.68
C PHE A 233 -0.18 5.48 -13.95
N ASN A 234 -0.92 5.46 -12.84
CA ASN A 234 -0.89 4.36 -11.87
C ASN A 234 -2.23 3.61 -11.77
N VAL A 235 -3.23 3.97 -12.58
CA VAL A 235 -4.55 3.31 -12.55
C VAL A 235 -4.50 2.06 -13.43
N LEU A 236 -4.80 0.90 -12.85
CA LEU A 236 -4.97 -0.35 -13.57
C LEU A 236 -6.37 -0.37 -14.20
N SER A 237 -6.55 0.41 -15.26
CA SER A 237 -7.82 0.50 -15.99
C SER A 237 -8.17 -0.80 -16.68
N PHE A 238 -9.44 -0.97 -17.06
CA PHE A 238 -9.92 -2.11 -17.83
C PHE A 238 -9.11 -2.35 -19.11
N GLU A 239 -8.71 -1.28 -19.80
CA GLU A 239 -7.84 -1.38 -20.98
C GLU A 239 -6.47 -1.98 -20.63
N PHE A 240 -5.84 -1.53 -19.54
CA PHE A 240 -4.54 -2.05 -19.14
C PHE A 240 -4.62 -3.46 -18.57
N GLN A 241 -5.72 -3.83 -17.90
CA GLN A 241 -5.95 -5.20 -17.45
C GLN A 241 -5.89 -6.18 -18.62
N GLU A 242 -6.57 -5.86 -19.73
CA GLU A 242 -6.55 -6.66 -20.97
C GLU A 242 -5.15 -6.73 -21.61
N GLN A 243 -4.40 -5.63 -21.60
CA GLN A 243 -3.06 -5.58 -22.18
C GLN A 243 -2.01 -6.32 -21.33
N ILE A 244 -2.19 -6.34 -20.01
CA ILE A 244 -1.21 -6.88 -19.04
C ILE A 244 -1.46 -8.36 -18.77
N ALA A 245 -2.71 -8.80 -18.64
CA ALA A 245 -3.08 -10.18 -18.31
C ALA A 245 -2.31 -11.24 -19.16
N PRO A 246 -2.32 -11.20 -20.50
CA PRO A 246 -1.61 -12.19 -21.31
C PRO A 246 -0.07 -12.10 -21.16
N LYS A 247 0.48 -10.92 -20.83
CA LYS A 247 1.94 -10.75 -20.61
C LYS A 247 2.41 -11.41 -19.31
N LEU A 248 1.51 -11.57 -18.35
CA LEU A 248 1.77 -12.28 -17.10
C LEU A 248 1.37 -13.76 -17.14
N GLY A 249 0.91 -14.24 -18.30
CA GLY A 249 0.56 -15.64 -18.51
C GLY A 249 -0.85 -16.02 -18.07
N TYR A 250 -1.69 -15.03 -17.70
CA TYR A 250 -3.13 -15.26 -17.56
C TYR A 250 -3.72 -15.56 -18.93
N LYS A 251 -4.59 -16.57 -18.99
CA LYS A 251 -5.17 -17.06 -20.24
C LYS A 251 -6.67 -16.99 -20.15
N ASP A 252 -7.28 -16.65 -21.27
CA ASP A 252 -8.72 -16.75 -21.40
C ASP A 252 -9.14 -18.21 -21.32
N SER A 253 -10.13 -18.46 -20.46
CA SER A 253 -11.01 -19.62 -20.60
C SER A 253 -12.00 -19.36 -21.74
N GLU A 254 -12.93 -20.30 -21.99
CA GLU A 254 -14.05 -20.06 -22.92
C GLU A 254 -14.92 -18.85 -22.55
N ARG A 255 -14.76 -18.31 -21.33
CA ARG A 255 -15.49 -17.16 -20.79
C ARG A 255 -14.71 -15.84 -20.85
N GLY A 256 -13.46 -15.82 -21.33
CA GLY A 256 -12.67 -14.58 -21.47
C GLY A 256 -12.14 -14.01 -20.15
N GLU A 257 -11.75 -14.88 -19.21
CA GLU A 257 -11.48 -14.53 -17.80
C GLU A 257 -10.02 -14.09 -17.49
N ALA A 258 -9.17 -13.81 -18.48
CA ALA A 258 -7.75 -13.51 -18.22
C ALA A 258 -7.58 -12.25 -17.36
N ALA A 259 -8.30 -11.18 -17.68
CA ALA A 259 -8.27 -9.91 -16.95
C ALA A 259 -8.87 -10.06 -15.54
N GLU A 260 -9.96 -10.81 -15.41
CA GLU A 260 -10.59 -11.13 -14.12
C GLU A 260 -9.65 -11.95 -13.23
N SER A 261 -8.91 -12.89 -13.81
CA SER A 261 -7.92 -13.70 -13.09
C SER A 261 -6.74 -12.85 -12.61
N LEU A 262 -6.24 -11.93 -13.47
CA LEU A 262 -5.24 -10.93 -13.09
C LEU A 262 -5.73 -10.09 -11.91
N MET A 263 -6.96 -9.59 -11.99
CA MET A 263 -7.53 -8.73 -10.95
C MET A 263 -7.79 -9.50 -9.65
N ARG A 264 -8.19 -10.76 -9.73
CA ARG A 264 -8.30 -11.63 -8.55
C ARG A 264 -6.97 -11.72 -7.82
N ASP A 265 -5.88 -11.98 -8.54
CA ASP A 265 -4.54 -12.00 -7.95
C ASP A 265 -4.12 -10.63 -7.40
N TYR A 266 -4.45 -9.54 -8.11
CA TYR A 266 -4.22 -8.18 -7.62
C TYR A 266 -4.86 -7.96 -6.25
N PHE A 267 -6.15 -8.27 -6.08
CA PHE A 267 -6.86 -8.06 -4.82
C PHE A 267 -6.30 -8.94 -3.68
N LEU A 268 -5.91 -10.18 -3.98
CA LEU A 268 -5.26 -11.05 -3.01
C LEU A 268 -3.92 -10.46 -2.54
N LYS A 269 -3.09 -9.93 -3.45
CA LYS A 269 -1.82 -9.28 -3.10
C LYS A 269 -2.02 -7.95 -2.38
N ALA A 270 -3.00 -7.14 -2.78
CA ALA A 270 -3.33 -5.88 -2.12
C ALA A 270 -3.83 -6.13 -0.69
N GLY A 271 -4.67 -7.13 -0.48
CA GLY A 271 -5.14 -7.54 0.85
C GLY A 271 -4.00 -8.04 1.75
N GLU A 272 -2.99 -8.70 1.19
CA GLU A 272 -1.79 -9.05 1.95
C GLU A 272 -0.98 -7.83 2.41
N ILE A 273 -0.86 -6.80 1.57
CA ILE A 273 -0.19 -5.55 1.92
C ILE A 273 -1.01 -4.79 2.97
N ALA A 274 -2.30 -4.61 2.74
CA ALA A 274 -3.21 -3.88 3.63
C ALA A 274 -3.19 -4.47 5.06
N ARG A 275 -3.32 -5.79 5.17
CA ARG A 275 -3.24 -6.51 6.46
C ARG A 275 -1.88 -6.37 7.14
N ARG A 276 -0.78 -6.28 6.40
CA ARG A 276 0.55 -6.05 7.02
C ARG A 276 0.69 -4.61 7.48
N ALA A 277 0.09 -3.67 6.76
CA ALA A 277 0.05 -2.27 7.15
C ALA A 277 -0.85 -2.04 8.38
N SER A 278 -1.94 -2.79 8.56
CA SER A 278 -2.83 -2.64 9.73
C SER A 278 -2.15 -2.89 11.07
N PHE A 279 -1.15 -3.79 11.12
CA PHE A 279 -0.32 -4.01 12.30
C PHE A 279 0.41 -2.75 12.77
N TRP A 280 0.77 -1.86 11.85
CA TRP A 280 1.38 -0.59 12.18
C TRP A 280 0.35 0.45 12.64
N ASP A 281 -0.90 0.38 12.16
CA ASP A 281 -1.98 1.21 12.70
C ASP A 281 -2.22 0.88 14.18
N GLU A 282 -2.24 -0.40 14.55
CA GLU A 282 -2.34 -0.85 15.95
C GLU A 282 -1.18 -0.33 16.80
N ALA A 283 0.04 -0.36 16.25
CA ALA A 283 1.23 0.14 16.92
C ALA A 283 1.21 1.67 17.15
N ILE A 284 0.61 2.44 16.23
CA ILE A 284 0.47 3.90 16.35
C ILE A 284 -0.64 4.26 17.34
N ALA A 285 -1.82 3.66 17.17
CA ALA A 285 -2.99 4.00 17.98
C ALA A 285 -2.83 3.56 19.44
N GLY A 286 -1.95 2.59 19.70
CA GLY A 286 -1.75 2.00 21.02
C GLY A 286 -2.96 1.14 21.38
N THR A 287 -2.99 -0.12 20.95
CA THR A 287 -4.06 -1.12 21.20
C THR A 287 -5.44 -0.48 21.43
N PRO A 288 -6.03 0.20 20.45
CA PRO A 288 -7.39 0.69 20.58
C PRO A 288 -8.31 -0.52 20.71
N ASN A 289 -8.86 -0.73 21.90
CA ASN A 289 -9.82 -1.79 22.26
C ASN A 289 -9.64 -3.08 21.43
N SER A 290 -8.49 -3.76 21.58
CA SER A 290 -8.23 -5.03 20.92
C SER A 290 -8.30 -6.17 21.93
N ILE A 291 -8.86 -7.31 21.53
CA ILE A 291 -8.85 -8.54 22.34
C ILE A 291 -8.01 -9.61 21.64
N GLY A 292 -7.24 -10.34 22.44
CA GLY A 292 -6.38 -11.43 21.99
C GLY A 292 -6.81 -12.76 22.56
N PHE A 293 -6.65 -13.83 21.79
CA PHE A 293 -6.92 -15.19 22.21
C PHE A 293 -5.66 -16.04 22.07
N SER A 294 -5.29 -16.74 23.14
CA SER A 294 -4.15 -17.67 23.13
C SER A 294 -4.52 -19.08 22.64
N SER A 295 -5.65 -19.25 21.95
CA SER A 295 -6.10 -20.54 21.40
C SER A 295 -5.43 -20.83 20.06
N GLU A 296 -5.17 -22.10 19.80
CA GLU A 296 -4.80 -22.60 18.46
C GLU A 296 -6.03 -22.91 17.60
N PHE A 297 -7.24 -22.67 18.12
CA PHE A 297 -8.52 -22.87 17.43
C PHE A 297 -8.73 -24.32 16.97
N SER A 298 -8.33 -25.29 17.80
CA SER A 298 -8.48 -26.72 17.54
C SER A 298 -9.94 -27.11 17.28
N ASP A 299 -10.89 -26.51 18.02
CA ASP A 299 -12.30 -26.48 17.60
C ASP A 299 -12.49 -25.30 16.63
N PRO A 300 -12.81 -25.53 15.34
CA PRO A 300 -12.97 -24.46 14.37
C PRO A 300 -14.13 -23.50 14.69
N PHE A 301 -15.10 -23.88 15.53
CA PHE A 301 -16.18 -22.97 15.94
C PHE A 301 -15.68 -21.86 16.88
N GLU A 302 -14.59 -22.08 17.62
CA GLU A 302 -13.97 -21.05 18.47
C GLU A 302 -13.54 -19.82 17.65
N MET A 303 -13.24 -19.99 16.36
CA MET A 303 -12.90 -18.86 15.48
C MET A 303 -14.08 -17.90 15.31
N ILE A 304 -15.29 -18.43 15.14
CA ILE A 304 -16.52 -17.62 15.01
C ILE A 304 -16.86 -16.97 16.36
N GLU A 305 -16.70 -17.72 17.45
CA GLU A 305 -16.94 -17.24 18.82
C GLU A 305 -15.98 -16.09 19.18
N ALA A 306 -14.70 -16.16 18.77
CA ALA A 306 -13.75 -15.07 18.96
C ALA A 306 -14.18 -13.79 18.23
N PHE A 307 -14.65 -13.89 16.99
CA PHE A 307 -15.21 -12.74 16.26
C PHE A 307 -16.48 -12.20 16.94
N ALA A 308 -17.37 -13.08 17.40
CA ALA A 308 -18.58 -12.67 18.10
C ALA A 308 -18.27 -11.93 19.41
N GLU A 309 -17.29 -12.41 20.18
CA GLU A 309 -16.84 -11.74 21.41
C GLU A 309 -16.20 -10.38 21.13
N ALA A 310 -15.37 -10.28 20.08
CA ALA A 310 -14.77 -9.02 19.65
C ALA A 310 -15.85 -8.00 19.26
N HIS A 311 -16.81 -8.43 18.44
CA HIS A 311 -17.93 -7.62 17.99
C HIS A 311 -18.80 -7.12 19.15
N GLN A 312 -19.13 -8.01 20.10
CA GLN A 312 -19.89 -7.65 21.30
C GLN A 312 -19.17 -6.59 22.15
N LYS A 313 -17.84 -6.70 22.28
CA LYS A 313 -17.01 -5.77 23.03
C LYS A 313 -16.68 -4.48 22.26
N LYS A 314 -17.17 -4.33 21.02
CA LYS A 314 -16.79 -3.25 20.08
C LYS A 314 -15.27 -3.14 19.96
N ALA A 315 -14.64 -4.31 19.92
CA ALA A 315 -13.22 -4.52 19.93
C ALA A 315 -12.77 -5.19 18.62
N ARG A 316 -11.49 -5.04 18.28
CA ARG A 316 -10.88 -5.79 17.18
C ARG A 316 -10.17 -7.02 17.71
N LEU A 317 -10.09 -8.07 16.91
CA LEU A 317 -9.16 -9.16 17.18
C LEU A 317 -7.73 -8.67 16.96
N ASP A 318 -6.83 -9.00 17.87
CA ASP A 318 -5.43 -8.64 17.71
C ASP A 318 -4.76 -9.40 16.55
N SER A 319 -3.63 -8.84 16.14
CA SER A 319 -2.77 -9.36 15.09
C SER A 319 -2.43 -10.85 15.22
N SER A 320 -2.13 -11.30 16.44
CA SER A 320 -1.74 -12.67 16.76
C SER A 320 -2.91 -13.64 16.56
N THR A 321 -4.10 -13.25 17.00
CA THR A 321 -5.33 -14.01 16.92
C THR A 321 -5.75 -14.19 15.46
N LEU A 322 -5.80 -13.09 14.69
CA LEU A 322 -6.12 -13.16 13.25
C LEU A 322 -5.13 -14.06 12.50
N SER A 323 -3.85 -14.03 12.89
CA SER A 323 -2.83 -14.90 12.32
C SER A 323 -3.03 -16.38 12.68
N ALA A 324 -3.50 -16.68 13.90
CA ALA A 324 -3.81 -18.05 14.33
C ALA A 324 -5.05 -18.59 13.60
N ILE A 325 -6.13 -17.81 13.53
CA ILE A 325 -7.35 -18.12 12.76
C ILE A 325 -6.99 -18.46 11.31
N LYS A 326 -6.18 -17.62 10.64
CA LYS A 326 -5.78 -17.88 9.25
C LYS A 326 -4.99 -19.18 9.06
N ARG A 327 -4.10 -19.52 10.00
CA ARG A 327 -3.37 -20.80 9.96
C ARG A 327 -4.33 -21.98 10.08
N GLN A 328 -5.30 -21.88 10.98
CA GLN A 328 -6.27 -22.94 11.21
C GLN A 328 -7.28 -23.10 10.06
N ILE A 329 -7.65 -22.01 9.39
CA ILE A 329 -8.46 -22.04 8.18
C ILE A 329 -7.78 -22.84 7.06
N ALA A 330 -6.45 -22.75 6.96
CA ALA A 330 -5.67 -23.49 5.97
C ALA A 330 -5.60 -25.00 6.26
N SER A 331 -5.73 -25.42 7.53
CA SER A 331 -5.69 -26.83 7.97
C SER A 331 -7.07 -27.47 8.17
N SER A 332 -8.15 -26.68 8.22
CA SER A 332 -9.50 -27.18 8.50
C SER A 332 -10.10 -27.96 7.31
N ASN A 333 -10.51 -29.21 7.56
CA ASN A 333 -11.10 -30.13 6.57
C ASN A 333 -12.62 -29.91 6.37
N GLY A 334 -13.04 -28.66 6.14
CA GLY A 334 -14.43 -28.35 5.76
C GLY A 334 -15.47 -28.44 6.88
N ALA A 335 -15.07 -28.56 8.14
CA ALA A 335 -15.97 -28.68 9.30
C ALA A 335 -17.00 -27.54 9.42
N LEU A 336 -16.66 -26.35 8.92
CA LEU A 336 -17.51 -25.15 8.93
C LEU A 336 -18.44 -25.04 7.71
N SER A 337 -18.11 -25.72 6.61
CA SER A 337 -18.77 -25.53 5.32
C SER A 337 -20.22 -25.99 5.38
N ASN A 338 -21.16 -25.09 5.07
CA ASN A 338 -22.60 -25.35 5.11
C ASN A 338 -23.07 -25.97 6.45
N ASN A 339 -22.39 -25.64 7.55
CA ASN A 339 -22.67 -26.21 8.86
C ASN A 339 -23.73 -25.37 9.61
N PRO A 340 -24.87 -25.96 10.04
CA PRO A 340 -25.92 -25.21 10.75
C PRO A 340 -25.46 -24.53 12.04
N ARG A 341 -24.49 -25.12 12.77
CA ARG A 341 -23.92 -24.50 13.98
C ARG A 341 -23.14 -23.25 13.62
N ALA A 342 -22.32 -23.30 12.57
CA ALA A 342 -21.54 -22.14 12.10
C ALA A 342 -22.47 -21.02 11.64
N GLY A 343 -23.45 -21.34 10.79
CA GLY A 343 -24.45 -20.38 10.33
C GLY A 343 -25.22 -19.74 11.48
N ARG A 344 -25.60 -20.52 12.51
CA ARG A 344 -26.29 -19.98 13.68
C ARG A 344 -25.45 -19.01 14.49
N LEU A 345 -24.17 -19.32 14.72
CA LEU A 345 -23.25 -18.42 15.43
C LEU A 345 -23.08 -17.09 14.68
N VAL A 346 -22.96 -17.13 13.35
CA VAL A 346 -22.87 -15.92 12.51
C VAL A 346 -24.17 -15.12 12.57
N LEU A 347 -25.32 -15.76 12.42
CA LEU A 347 -26.63 -15.08 12.51
C LEU A 347 -26.86 -14.45 13.88
N ASP A 348 -26.51 -15.14 14.97
CA ASP A 348 -26.65 -14.59 16.32
C ASP A 348 -25.73 -13.38 16.53
N MET A 349 -24.54 -13.36 15.94
CA MET A 349 -23.64 -12.20 15.93
C MET A 349 -24.21 -11.02 15.13
N MET A 350 -24.84 -11.27 13.98
CA MET A 350 -25.43 -10.24 13.10
C MET A 350 -26.62 -9.50 13.68
N LYS A 351 -27.25 -10.02 14.74
CA LYS A 351 -28.34 -9.34 15.45
C LYS A 351 -27.92 -7.99 16.02
N ASP A 352 -26.67 -7.87 16.46
CA ASP A 352 -26.07 -6.58 16.78
C ASP A 352 -25.53 -5.96 15.49
N ARG A 353 -26.35 -5.15 14.83
CA ARG A 353 -26.02 -4.58 13.51
C ARG A 353 -24.86 -3.58 13.54
N LYS A 354 -24.62 -2.91 14.67
CA LYS A 354 -23.65 -1.81 14.71
C LYS A 354 -22.22 -2.35 14.72
N GLY A 355 -21.43 -2.00 13.72
CA GLY A 355 -20.07 -2.47 13.47
C GLY A 355 -20.00 -3.84 12.80
N ILE A 356 -21.12 -4.38 12.29
CA ILE A 356 -21.14 -5.73 11.74
C ILE A 356 -20.38 -5.80 10.42
N TYR A 357 -20.40 -4.73 9.63
CA TYR A 357 -19.63 -4.64 8.39
C TYR A 357 -18.13 -4.88 8.63
N ASP A 358 -17.52 -4.18 9.59
CA ASP A 358 -16.10 -4.31 9.89
C ASP A 358 -15.73 -5.72 10.35
N THR A 359 -16.60 -6.34 11.16
CA THR A 359 -16.44 -7.72 11.64
C THR A 359 -16.47 -8.71 10.46
N LEU A 360 -17.48 -8.60 9.58
CA LEU A 360 -17.63 -9.50 8.42
C LEU A 360 -16.54 -9.28 7.37
N LEU A 361 -16.13 -8.04 7.14
CA LEU A 361 -14.99 -7.72 6.29
C LEU A 361 -13.72 -8.39 6.82
N THR A 362 -13.44 -8.28 8.12
CA THR A 362 -12.28 -8.93 8.73
C THR A 362 -12.36 -10.46 8.63
N MET A 363 -13.56 -11.04 8.83
CA MET A 363 -13.79 -12.49 8.62
C MET A 363 -13.55 -12.91 7.17
N HIS A 364 -13.95 -12.07 6.21
CA HIS A 364 -13.73 -12.30 4.78
C HIS A 364 -12.23 -12.23 4.43
N GLU A 365 -11.53 -11.22 4.92
CA GLU A 365 -10.10 -11.01 4.71
C GLU A 365 -9.25 -12.18 5.22
N VAL A 366 -9.57 -12.74 6.39
CA VAL A 366 -8.89 -13.94 6.91
C VAL A 366 -9.35 -15.24 6.25
N GLY A 367 -10.43 -15.20 5.46
CA GLY A 367 -11.00 -16.34 4.73
C GLY A 367 -11.98 -17.19 5.53
N LEU A 368 -12.38 -16.75 6.72
CA LEU A 368 -13.32 -17.48 7.56
C LEU A 368 -14.71 -17.50 6.92
N LEU A 369 -15.13 -16.36 6.36
CA LEU A 369 -16.47 -16.22 5.78
C LEU A 369 -16.70 -17.20 4.63
N GLY A 370 -15.75 -17.29 3.69
CA GLY A 370 -15.79 -18.26 2.59
C GLY A 370 -15.70 -19.73 3.02
N LYS A 371 -15.10 -20.03 4.17
CA LYS A 371 -15.12 -21.39 4.74
C LYS A 371 -16.47 -21.77 5.35
N ILE A 372 -17.24 -20.79 5.82
CA ILE A 372 -18.58 -21.00 6.37
C ILE A 372 -19.61 -21.09 5.23
N PHE A 373 -19.51 -20.15 4.28
CA PHE A 373 -20.41 -20.01 3.13
C PHE A 373 -19.64 -20.22 1.82
N PRO A 374 -19.61 -21.45 1.27
CA PRO A 374 -18.90 -21.75 0.02
C PRO A 374 -19.32 -20.84 -1.15
N ASP A 375 -20.61 -20.52 -1.25
CA ASP A 375 -21.13 -19.62 -2.29
C ASP A 375 -20.51 -18.21 -2.19
N PHE A 376 -20.16 -17.77 -0.97
CA PHE A 376 -19.44 -16.52 -0.76
C PHE A 376 -17.96 -16.62 -1.17
N GLU A 377 -17.33 -17.79 -1.00
CA GLU A 377 -15.97 -18.04 -1.52
C GLU A 377 -15.95 -18.06 -3.05
N GLU A 378 -17.00 -18.55 -3.71
CA GLU A 378 -17.10 -18.54 -5.18
C GLU A 378 -17.12 -17.12 -5.76
N ILE A 379 -17.63 -16.14 -5.00
CA ILE A 379 -17.65 -14.72 -5.40
C ILE A 379 -16.46 -13.92 -4.85
N ARG A 380 -15.53 -14.56 -4.12
CA ARG A 380 -14.36 -13.89 -3.54
C ARG A 380 -13.46 -13.29 -4.62
N CYS A 381 -13.26 -11.98 -4.54
CA CYS A 381 -12.52 -11.17 -5.50
C CYS A 381 -13.03 -11.39 -6.94
N ARG A 382 -14.32 -11.71 -7.09
CA ARG A 382 -14.94 -11.94 -8.40
C ARG A 382 -15.18 -10.60 -9.06
N VAL A 383 -14.56 -10.42 -10.21
CA VAL A 383 -14.74 -9.23 -11.04
C VAL A 383 -15.86 -9.46 -12.03
N ILE A 384 -16.79 -8.50 -12.11
CA ILE A 384 -17.78 -8.39 -13.17
C ILE A 384 -17.57 -7.03 -13.82
N ARG A 385 -17.30 -7.03 -15.12
CA ARG A 385 -16.99 -5.82 -15.88
C ARG A 385 -18.25 -5.31 -16.56
N ASP A 386 -18.94 -4.42 -15.87
CA ASP A 386 -20.06 -3.67 -16.45
C ASP A 386 -20.12 -2.24 -15.89
N PHE A 387 -21.08 -1.46 -16.38
CA PHE A 387 -21.23 -0.05 -16.00
C PHE A 387 -21.69 0.18 -14.56
N PHE A 388 -22.16 -0.84 -13.85
CA PHE A 388 -22.75 -0.73 -12.52
C PHE A 388 -21.81 -1.20 -11.41
N HIS A 389 -20.85 -2.08 -11.72
CA HIS A 389 -19.90 -2.59 -10.73
C HIS A 389 -18.68 -1.69 -10.61
N LYS A 390 -18.55 -1.03 -9.46
CA LYS A 390 -17.32 -0.35 -9.03
C LYS A 390 -16.39 -1.27 -8.24
N TYR A 391 -16.95 -2.30 -7.61
CA TYR A 391 -16.25 -3.22 -6.70
C TYR A 391 -16.41 -4.67 -7.16
N THR A 392 -15.59 -5.57 -6.61
CA THR A 392 -15.81 -7.02 -6.75
C THR A 392 -17.15 -7.44 -6.13
N VAL A 393 -17.68 -8.59 -6.55
CA VAL A 393 -19.03 -9.03 -6.14
C VAL A 393 -19.14 -9.24 -4.63
N ASP A 394 -18.15 -9.88 -4.02
CA ASP A 394 -18.03 -10.06 -2.58
C ASP A 394 -18.01 -8.73 -1.82
N GLU A 395 -17.22 -7.76 -2.28
CA GLU A 395 -17.17 -6.43 -1.68
C GLU A 395 -18.49 -5.70 -1.84
N HIS A 396 -19.14 -5.79 -3.01
CA HIS A 396 -20.43 -5.16 -3.24
C HIS A 396 -21.48 -5.68 -2.24
N SER A 397 -21.47 -6.99 -1.94
CA SER A 397 -22.31 -7.57 -0.90
C SER A 397 -21.99 -7.02 0.50
N LEU A 398 -20.71 -6.86 0.86
CA LEU A 398 -20.32 -6.26 2.14
C LEU A 398 -20.66 -4.76 2.23
N ILE A 399 -20.48 -4.00 1.16
CA ILE A 399 -20.86 -2.58 1.11
C ILE A 399 -22.39 -2.42 1.24
N ALA A 400 -23.18 -3.36 0.72
CA ALA A 400 -24.62 -3.35 0.95
C ALA A 400 -24.95 -3.48 2.45
N ILE A 401 -24.24 -4.34 3.18
CA ILE A 401 -24.37 -4.48 4.64
C ILE A 401 -23.98 -3.18 5.35
N ARG A 402 -22.87 -2.54 4.95
CA ARG A 402 -22.48 -1.22 5.50
C ARG A 402 -23.57 -0.17 5.28
N ASN A 403 -24.13 -0.11 4.07
CA ASN A 403 -25.18 0.84 3.76
C ASN A 403 -26.44 0.60 4.60
N ILE A 404 -26.80 -0.67 4.87
CA ILE A 404 -27.90 -1.04 5.76
C ILE A 404 -27.61 -0.58 7.20
N GLU A 405 -26.37 -0.77 7.68
CA GLU A 405 -25.93 -0.35 9.01
C GLU A 405 -25.99 1.18 9.19
N GLU A 406 -25.57 1.93 8.17
CA GLU A 406 -25.47 3.40 8.17
C GLU A 406 -26.79 4.11 7.87
N LEU A 407 -27.89 3.38 7.61
CA LEU A 407 -29.16 3.98 7.30
C LEU A 407 -29.61 4.94 8.43
N PRO A 408 -29.96 6.20 8.12
CA PRO A 408 -30.46 7.15 9.12
C PRO A 408 -31.72 6.61 9.81
N ALA A 409 -31.89 6.85 11.11
CA ALA A 409 -33.02 6.31 11.87
C ALA A 409 -34.40 6.65 11.26
N GLU A 410 -34.54 7.85 10.70
CA GLU A 410 -35.78 8.37 10.08
C GLU A 410 -35.94 7.96 8.61
N HIS A 411 -34.97 7.25 8.02
CA HIS A 411 -35.04 6.86 6.62
C HIS A 411 -36.10 5.76 6.42
N ARG A 412 -36.88 5.84 5.33
CA ARG A 412 -37.97 4.88 5.05
C ARG A 412 -37.52 3.43 5.09
N LEU A 413 -36.32 3.12 4.58
CA LEU A 413 -35.77 1.77 4.63
C LEU A 413 -35.41 1.31 6.04
N SER A 414 -35.02 2.22 6.95
CA SER A 414 -34.76 1.91 8.36
C SER A 414 -36.04 1.52 9.08
N LEU A 415 -37.13 2.23 8.80
CA LEU A 415 -38.45 1.91 9.35
C LEU A 415 -38.88 0.50 8.93
N LEU A 416 -38.79 0.19 7.64
CA LEU A 416 -39.11 -1.15 7.12
C LEU A 416 -38.19 -2.23 7.69
N LEU A 417 -36.88 -1.96 7.80
CA LEU A 417 -35.92 -2.90 8.37
C LEU A 417 -36.26 -3.27 9.82
N ASN A 418 -36.76 -2.30 10.60
CA ASN A 418 -37.16 -2.51 11.99
C ASN A 418 -38.51 -3.23 12.15
N GLU A 419 -39.30 -3.35 11.08
CA GLU A 419 -40.56 -4.12 11.05
C GLU A 419 -40.34 -5.61 10.75
N LEU A 420 -39.15 -6.00 10.26
CA LEU A 420 -38.84 -7.39 9.94
C LEU A 420 -38.64 -8.22 11.23
N GLU A 421 -39.17 -9.44 11.23
CA GLU A 421 -38.98 -10.37 12.36
C GLU A 421 -37.53 -10.84 12.52
N ASN A 422 -36.83 -11.04 11.39
CA ASN A 422 -35.45 -11.56 11.35
C ASN A 422 -34.60 -10.74 10.35
N PRO A 423 -34.32 -9.46 10.62
CA PRO A 423 -33.59 -8.58 9.71
C PRO A 423 -32.15 -9.04 9.43
N GLU A 424 -31.56 -9.86 10.30
CA GLU A 424 -30.21 -10.43 10.12
C GLU A 424 -30.11 -11.35 8.89
N LEU A 425 -31.23 -11.93 8.42
CA LEU A 425 -31.26 -12.77 7.22
C LEU A 425 -31.02 -11.98 5.92
N LEU A 426 -31.01 -10.65 5.97
CA LEU A 426 -30.64 -9.79 4.84
C LEU A 426 -29.14 -9.51 4.77
N LEU A 427 -28.37 -9.90 5.80
CA LEU A 427 -26.98 -9.50 5.97
C LEU A 427 -25.95 -10.53 5.48
N LEU A 428 -26.36 -11.67 4.91
CA LEU A 428 -25.52 -12.60 4.12
C LEU A 428 -26.32 -13.77 3.53
#